data_AF-A0A495IIX0-F1
#
_entry.id   AF-A0A495IIX0-F1
#
_cell.length_a   1.000
_cell.length_b   1.000
_cell.length_c   1.000
_cell.angle_alpha   90.00
_cell.angle_beta   90.00
_cell.angle_gamma   90.00
#
_symmetry.space_group_name_H-M   'P 1'
#
loop_
_entity.id
_entity.type
_entity.pdbx_description
1 polymer ?
#
loop_
_entity_poly.entity_id
_entity_poly.type
_entity_poly.pdbx_seq_one_letter_code
_entity_poly.pdbx_strand_id
1 'polypeptide(L)'
;MKRVRTSALPTAGVEVRSEHARAFLAVAQLVVEFGDDADIGPIGNVVGSLSVLSGIAACDAICGAVLGERASGDSHGEAVDLLSRACPGRPDLASRLRQLIEAKTNTQYSPFNVTEAKAAVLLRAADRLVAGMEEELGARRRHGAAT
;
A
#
# COMPACT_ATOMS: atom_id res chain seq x y z
N MET A 1 7.57 21.46 -12.28
CA MET A 1 7.29 20.18 -11.59
C MET A 1 7.49 19.05 -12.59
N LYS A 2 8.26 18.00 -12.25
CA LYS A 2 8.48 16.86 -13.16
C LYS A 2 7.18 16.07 -13.27
N ARG A 3 6.75 15.72 -14.48
CA ARG A 3 5.53 14.96 -14.72
C ARG A 3 5.68 13.55 -14.13
N VAL A 4 4.76 13.16 -13.25
CA VAL A 4 4.67 11.79 -12.70
C VAL A 4 4.49 10.80 -13.85
N ARG A 5 5.29 9.73 -13.91
CA ARG A 5 5.12 8.70 -14.93
C ARG A 5 3.96 7.79 -14.51
N THR A 6 2.91 7.74 -15.33
CA THR A 6 1.73 6.92 -15.06
C THR A 6 1.47 5.90 -16.17
N SER A 7 0.77 4.82 -15.81
CA SER A 7 0.22 3.85 -16.75
C SER A 7 -1.27 3.66 -16.47
N ALA A 8 -2.08 3.47 -17.51
CA ALA A 8 -3.50 3.17 -17.38
C ALA A 8 -3.73 1.91 -16.52
N LEU A 9 -4.77 1.92 -15.68
CA LEU A 9 -5.20 0.77 -14.90
C LEU A 9 -6.72 0.57 -15.08
N PRO A 10 -7.15 -0.48 -15.81
CA PRO A 10 -8.57 -0.77 -15.99
C PRO A 10 -9.21 -1.28 -14.69
N THR A 11 -10.55 -1.33 -14.63
CA THR A 11 -11.31 -1.79 -13.46
C THR A 11 -10.88 -3.16 -12.97
N ALA A 12 -10.67 -4.14 -13.86
CA ALA A 12 -10.14 -5.45 -13.47
C ALA A 12 -8.76 -5.35 -12.80
N GLY A 13 -7.93 -4.40 -13.23
CA GLY A 13 -6.66 -4.09 -12.58
C GLY A 13 -6.85 -3.50 -11.18
N VAL A 14 -7.84 -2.63 -10.98
CA VAL A 14 -8.19 -2.07 -9.66
C VAL A 14 -8.60 -3.19 -8.69
N GLU A 15 -9.45 -4.12 -9.13
CA GLU A 15 -9.90 -5.26 -8.33
C GLU A 15 -8.71 -6.11 -7.87
N VAL A 16 -7.87 -6.54 -8.82
CA VAL A 16 -6.65 -7.32 -8.53
C VAL A 16 -5.72 -6.58 -7.56
N ARG A 17 -5.50 -5.27 -7.73
CA ARG A 17 -4.65 -4.51 -6.80
C ARG A 17 -5.27 -4.41 -5.41
N SER A 18 -6.59 -4.27 -5.31
CA SER A 18 -7.27 -4.27 -4.01
C SER A 18 -7.17 -5.62 -3.29
N GLU A 19 -7.28 -6.72 -4.02
CA GLU A 19 -7.10 -8.07 -3.49
C GLU A 19 -5.67 -8.30 -2.99
N HIS A 20 -4.68 -7.90 -3.77
CA HIS A 20 -3.27 -7.97 -3.34
C HIS A 20 -3.03 -7.15 -2.07
N ALA A 21 -3.59 -5.95 -1.96
CA ALA A 21 -3.45 -5.11 -0.77
C ALA A 21 -3.97 -5.84 0.48
N ARG A 22 -5.18 -6.41 0.40
CA ARG A 22 -5.77 -7.20 1.50
C ARG A 22 -4.93 -8.43 1.82
N ALA A 23 -4.51 -9.18 0.80
CA ALA A 23 -3.75 -10.41 0.99
C ALA A 23 -2.40 -10.15 1.67
N PHE A 24 -1.65 -9.13 1.22
CA PHE A 24 -0.37 -8.78 1.86
C PHE A 24 -0.55 -8.32 3.30
N LEU A 25 -1.58 -7.52 3.59
CA LEU A 25 -1.88 -7.11 4.96
C LEU A 25 -2.23 -8.32 5.84
N ALA A 26 -3.11 -9.20 5.36
CA ALA A 26 -3.54 -10.39 6.09
C ALA A 26 -2.33 -11.32 6.39
N VAL A 27 -1.48 -11.57 5.40
CA VAL A 27 -0.27 -12.38 5.62
C VAL A 27 0.70 -11.69 6.57
N ALA A 28 0.84 -10.36 6.52
CA ALA A 28 1.67 -9.64 7.48
C ALA A 28 1.17 -9.80 8.92
N GLN A 29 -0.15 -9.78 9.12
CA GLN A 29 -0.78 -10.04 10.41
C GLN A 29 -0.57 -11.48 10.87
N LEU A 30 -0.71 -12.46 9.96
CA LEU A 30 -0.43 -13.88 10.27
C LEU A 30 1.02 -14.11 10.67
N VAL A 31 1.99 -13.42 10.03
CA VAL A 31 3.40 -13.53 10.41
C VAL A 31 3.67 -12.92 11.78
N VAL A 32 2.96 -11.85 12.16
CA VAL A 32 3.05 -11.32 13.54
C VAL A 32 2.51 -12.30 14.57
N GLU A 33 1.43 -13.02 14.23
CA GLU A 33 0.76 -13.93 15.17
C GLU A 33 1.43 -15.30 15.28
N PHE A 34 1.87 -15.87 14.15
CA PHE A 34 2.32 -17.26 14.04
C PHE A 34 3.75 -17.41 13.52
N GLY A 35 4.46 -16.31 13.27
CA GLY A 35 5.76 -16.35 12.60
C GLY A 35 6.81 -17.11 13.40
N ASP A 36 6.85 -16.95 14.72
CA ASP A 36 7.79 -17.66 15.59
C ASP A 36 7.51 -19.17 15.61
N ASP A 37 6.24 -19.57 15.73
CA ASP A 37 5.82 -20.98 15.72
C ASP A 37 6.11 -21.67 14.38
N ALA A 38 6.12 -20.90 13.30
CA ALA A 38 6.34 -21.38 11.94
C ALA A 38 7.81 -21.28 11.46
N ASP A 39 8.75 -20.92 12.35
CA ASP A 39 10.17 -20.69 12.03
C ASP A 39 10.37 -19.68 10.86
N ILE A 40 9.52 -18.66 10.81
CA ILE A 40 9.62 -17.57 9.84
C ILE A 40 10.57 -16.52 10.40
N GLY A 41 11.68 -16.28 9.70
CA GLY A 41 12.63 -15.23 10.08
C GLY A 41 13.31 -14.58 8.87
N PRO A 42 13.78 -13.33 8.97
CA PRO A 42 13.60 -12.40 10.10
C PRO A 42 12.22 -11.70 10.07
N ILE A 43 11.43 -11.86 11.14
CA ILE A 43 10.03 -11.38 11.26
C ILE A 43 9.89 -9.91 10.87
N GLY A 44 10.74 -9.03 11.41
CA GLY A 44 10.65 -7.60 11.14
C GLY A 44 10.79 -7.23 9.66
N ASN A 45 11.65 -7.93 8.91
CA ASN A 45 11.78 -7.72 7.46
C ASN A 45 10.60 -8.30 6.69
N VAL A 46 10.11 -9.48 7.07
CA VAL A 46 8.97 -10.12 6.40
C VAL A 46 7.71 -9.26 6.57
N VAL A 47 7.37 -8.90 7.81
CA VAL A 47 6.22 -8.03 8.12
C VAL A 47 6.39 -6.66 7.50
N GLY A 48 7.60 -6.07 7.58
CA GLY A 48 7.90 -4.79 6.95
C GLY A 48 7.69 -4.82 5.44
N SER A 49 8.23 -5.83 4.76
CA SER A 49 8.12 -5.98 3.30
C SER A 49 6.68 -6.18 2.83
N LEU A 50 5.92 -7.04 3.52
CA LEU A 50 4.51 -7.26 3.23
C LEU A 50 3.68 -5.99 3.45
N SER A 51 3.97 -5.23 4.51
CA SER A 51 3.33 -3.94 4.76
C SER A 51 3.57 -2.94 3.64
N VAL A 52 4.81 -2.89 3.10
CA VAL A 52 5.14 -2.02 1.95
C VAL A 52 4.39 -2.45 0.69
N LEU A 53 4.38 -3.76 0.39
CA LEU A 53 3.66 -4.29 -0.78
C LEU A 53 2.15 -4.04 -0.68
N SER A 54 1.58 -4.21 0.52
CA SER A 54 0.19 -3.89 0.84
C SER A 54 -0.11 -2.43 0.54
N GLY A 55 0.71 -1.50 1.04
CA GLY A 55 0.48 -0.08 0.83
C GLY A 55 0.59 0.37 -0.63
N ILE A 56 1.55 -0.18 -1.38
CA ILE A 56 1.68 0.10 -2.81
C ILE A 56 0.47 -0.42 -3.58
N ALA A 57 -0.01 -1.63 -3.26
CA ALA A 57 -1.20 -2.19 -3.87
C ALA A 57 -2.47 -1.39 -3.55
N ALA A 58 -2.62 -0.94 -2.31
CA ALA A 58 -3.73 -0.05 -1.92
C ALA A 58 -3.68 1.28 -2.67
N CYS A 59 -2.49 1.89 -2.81
CA CYS A 59 -2.30 3.09 -3.60
C CYS A 59 -2.69 2.90 -5.06
N ASP A 60 -2.25 1.81 -5.71
CA ASP A 60 -2.59 1.52 -7.10
C ASP A 60 -4.10 1.33 -7.29
N ALA A 61 -4.76 0.63 -6.36
CA ALA A 61 -6.20 0.44 -6.38
C ALA A 61 -6.96 1.78 -6.26
N ILE A 62 -6.57 2.63 -5.30
CA ILE A 62 -7.16 3.97 -5.14
C ILE A 62 -6.92 4.82 -6.39
N CYS A 63 -5.67 4.96 -6.83
CA CYS A 63 -5.33 5.79 -7.99
C CYS A 63 -6.01 5.28 -9.26
N GLY A 64 -6.03 3.97 -9.48
CA GLY A 64 -6.71 3.37 -10.63
C GLY A 64 -8.21 3.59 -10.59
N ALA A 65 -8.85 3.40 -9.43
CA ALA A 65 -10.27 3.65 -9.28
C ALA A 65 -10.62 5.13 -9.50
N VAL A 66 -9.77 6.05 -9.04
CA VAL A 66 -10.02 7.49 -9.03
C VAL A 66 -9.64 8.20 -10.32
N LEU A 67 -8.45 7.91 -10.81
CA LEU A 67 -7.81 8.61 -11.92
C LEU A 67 -7.73 7.74 -13.19
N GLY A 68 -8.02 6.45 -13.10
CA GLY A 68 -7.83 5.50 -14.21
C GLY A 68 -6.35 5.15 -14.48
N GLU A 69 -5.44 5.58 -13.60
CA GLU A 69 -4.00 5.44 -13.78
C GLU A 69 -3.29 5.08 -12.46
N ARG A 70 -2.14 4.41 -12.57
CA ARG A 70 -1.22 4.16 -11.45
C ARG A 70 0.16 4.72 -11.73
N ALA A 71 0.97 4.90 -10.69
CA ALA A 71 2.38 5.23 -10.87
C ALA A 71 3.11 4.09 -11.58
N SER A 72 4.01 4.44 -12.50
CA SER A 72 4.79 3.50 -13.32
C SER A 72 6.29 3.79 -13.30
N GLY A 73 6.70 4.89 -12.67
CA GLY A 73 8.11 5.21 -12.47
C GLY A 73 8.70 4.56 -11.22
N ASP A 74 10.01 4.41 -11.21
CA ASP A 74 10.79 3.90 -10.07
C ASP A 74 10.90 4.90 -8.91
N SER A 75 10.48 6.14 -9.13
CA SER A 75 10.54 7.19 -8.12
C SER A 75 9.50 6.95 -7.03
N HIS A 76 9.99 6.69 -5.83
CA HIS A 76 9.20 6.59 -4.62
C HIS A 76 8.24 7.77 -4.38
N GLY A 77 8.61 8.98 -4.78
CA GLY A 77 7.77 10.18 -4.63
C GLY A 77 6.59 10.23 -5.61
N GLU A 78 6.71 9.61 -6.78
CA GLU A 78 5.69 9.67 -7.84
C GLU A 78 4.36 9.04 -7.43
N ALA A 79 4.39 7.94 -6.67
CA ALA A 79 3.18 7.30 -6.15
C ALA A 79 2.49 8.14 -5.07
N VAL A 80 3.26 8.82 -4.20
CA VAL A 80 2.71 9.68 -3.14
C VAL A 80 2.00 10.90 -3.72
N ASP A 81 2.60 11.51 -4.74
CA ASP A 81 2.00 12.65 -5.44
C ASP A 81 0.71 12.24 -6.18
N LEU A 82 0.71 11.06 -6.81
CA LEU A 82 -0.47 10.53 -7.48
C LEU A 82 -1.62 10.23 -6.49
N LEU A 83 -1.30 9.61 -5.35
CA LEU A 83 -2.30 9.34 -4.30
C LEU A 83 -2.87 10.64 -3.71
N SER A 84 -2.03 11.67 -3.54
CA SER A 84 -2.47 12.99 -3.06
C SER A 84 -3.44 13.64 -4.05
N ARG A 85 -3.22 13.45 -5.36
CA ARG A 85 -4.15 13.91 -6.42
C ARG A 85 -5.45 13.11 -6.44
N ALA A 86 -5.39 11.80 -6.19
CA ALA A 86 -6.57 10.93 -6.15
C ALA A 86 -7.47 11.28 -4.94
N CYS A 87 -6.88 11.52 -3.77
CA CYS A 87 -7.61 11.78 -2.54
C CYS A 87 -7.15 13.07 -1.86
N PRO A 88 -7.44 14.26 -2.44
CA PRO A 88 -6.98 15.54 -1.89
C PRO A 88 -7.52 15.84 -0.48
N GLY A 89 -8.67 15.28 -0.12
CA GLY A 89 -9.25 15.39 1.23
C GLY A 89 -8.70 14.40 2.25
N ARG A 90 -7.75 13.53 1.87
CA ARG A 90 -7.20 12.45 2.70
C ARG A 90 -5.66 12.47 2.74
N PRO A 91 -5.04 13.57 3.21
CA PRO A 91 -3.58 13.70 3.25
C PRO A 91 -2.90 12.64 4.14
N ASP A 92 -3.65 12.05 5.07
CA ASP A 92 -3.21 10.95 5.90
C ASP A 92 -2.82 9.72 5.06
N LEU A 93 -3.58 9.39 4.00
CA LEU A 93 -3.27 8.24 3.14
C LEU A 93 -1.93 8.40 2.42
N ALA A 94 -1.69 9.60 1.86
CA ALA A 94 -0.41 9.93 1.23
C ALA A 94 0.76 9.89 2.22
N SER A 95 0.54 10.35 3.47
CA SER A 95 1.54 10.28 4.53
C SER A 95 1.90 8.83 4.90
N ARG A 96 0.91 7.94 5.01
CA ARG A 96 1.16 6.50 5.28
C ARG A 96 1.88 5.83 4.12
N LEU A 97 1.51 6.12 2.88
CA LEU A 97 2.21 5.60 1.73
C LEU A 97 3.68 6.05 1.71
N ARG A 98 3.96 7.34 1.97
CA ARG A 98 5.33 7.85 2.06
C ARG A 98 6.16 7.08 3.08
N GLN A 99 5.62 6.89 4.27
CA GLN A 99 6.26 6.15 5.36
C GLN A 99 6.60 4.69 4.95
N LEU A 100 5.71 4.03 4.22
CA LEU A 100 5.93 2.68 3.72
C LEU A 100 7.00 2.64 2.63
N ILE A 101 6.91 3.51 1.63
CA ILE A 101 7.85 3.53 0.52
C ILE A 101 9.26 3.88 0.99
N GLU A 102 9.43 4.81 1.94
CA GLU A 102 10.73 5.12 2.55
C GLU A 102 11.37 3.91 3.25
N ALA A 103 10.55 2.97 3.74
CA ALA A 103 11.02 1.74 4.36
C ALA A 103 11.30 0.60 3.36
N LYS A 104 10.92 0.74 2.08
CA LYS A 104 11.06 -0.32 1.07
C LYS A 104 12.49 -0.82 0.92
N THR A 105 13.45 0.09 0.73
CA THR A 105 14.86 -0.27 0.56
C THR A 105 15.39 -1.03 1.78
N ASN A 106 15.04 -0.57 2.97
CA ASN A 106 15.52 -1.16 4.23
C ASN A 106 14.85 -2.50 4.54
N THR A 107 13.59 -2.68 4.17
CA THR A 107 12.86 -3.94 4.42
C THR A 107 13.26 -5.04 3.44
N GLN A 108 13.56 -4.69 2.17
CA GLN A 108 13.71 -5.64 1.07
C GLN A 108 15.15 -5.88 0.59
N TYR A 109 16.06 -4.91 0.77
CA TYR A 109 17.40 -4.97 0.15
C TYR A 109 18.55 -4.71 1.12
N SER A 110 18.27 -4.20 2.32
CA SER A 110 19.30 -3.95 3.34
C SER A 110 19.86 -5.27 3.88
N PRO A 111 21.17 -5.36 4.16
CA PRO A 111 21.77 -6.49 4.87
C PRO A 111 21.47 -6.47 6.38
N PHE A 112 20.89 -5.37 6.90
CA PHE A 112 20.49 -5.23 8.30
C PHE A 112 19.01 -5.52 8.49
N ASN A 113 18.69 -6.25 9.55
CA ASN A 113 17.32 -6.57 9.91
C ASN A 113 16.55 -5.35 10.40
N VAL A 114 15.28 -5.27 9.99
CA VAL A 114 14.31 -4.34 10.53
C VAL A 114 13.83 -4.87 11.88
N THR A 115 13.76 -4.01 12.89
CA THR A 115 13.24 -4.41 14.19
C THR A 115 11.74 -4.66 14.12
N GLU A 116 11.24 -5.58 14.95
CA GLU A 116 9.79 -5.82 15.06
C GLU A 116 9.00 -4.57 15.45
N ALA A 117 9.55 -3.72 16.33
CA ALA A 117 8.94 -2.44 16.68
C ALA A 117 8.75 -1.53 15.46
N LYS A 118 9.76 -1.47 14.56
CA LYS A 118 9.66 -0.73 13.31
C LYS A 118 8.67 -1.40 12.36
N ALA A 119 8.67 -2.73 12.27
CA ALA A 119 7.74 -3.49 11.45
C ALA A 119 6.28 -3.27 11.89
N ALA A 120 6.00 -3.26 13.19
CA ALA A 120 4.67 -2.98 13.74
C ALA A 120 4.18 -1.56 13.38
N VAL A 121 5.09 -0.58 13.31
CA VAL A 121 4.79 0.77 12.85
C VAL A 121 4.42 0.77 11.35
N LEU A 122 5.12 0.00 10.52
CA LEU A 122 4.80 -0.14 9.09
C LEU A 122 3.49 -0.88 8.89
N LEU A 123 3.23 -1.93 9.66
CA LEU A 123 1.99 -2.70 9.61
C LEU A 123 0.78 -1.81 9.91
N ARG A 124 0.85 -0.97 10.94
CA ARG A 124 -0.23 0.01 11.22
C ARG A 124 -0.41 1.02 10.10
N ALA A 125 0.65 1.41 9.40
CA ALA A 125 0.53 2.31 8.26
C ALA A 125 -0.14 1.62 7.06
N ALA A 126 0.18 0.35 6.80
CA ALA A 126 -0.45 -0.46 5.77
C ALA A 126 -1.93 -0.70 6.06
N ASP A 127 -2.27 -1.08 7.30
CA ASP A 127 -3.64 -1.28 7.77
C ASP A 127 -4.51 -0.04 7.54
N ARG A 128 -4.03 1.14 7.96
CA ARG A 128 -4.74 2.41 7.75
C ARG A 128 -4.93 2.76 6.28
N LEU A 129 -3.94 2.44 5.44
CA LEU A 129 -4.02 2.71 4.00
C LEU A 129 -4.99 1.75 3.29
N VAL A 130 -5.04 0.48 3.72
CA VAL A 130 -6.02 -0.50 3.23
C VAL A 130 -7.44 -0.12 3.68
N ALA A 131 -7.63 0.30 4.93
CA ALA A 131 -8.93 0.79 5.39
C ALA A 131 -9.41 2.00 4.55
N GLY A 132 -8.52 2.97 4.30
CA GLY A 132 -8.83 4.09 3.40
C GLY A 132 -9.17 3.65 1.98
N MET A 133 -8.46 2.66 1.43
CA MET A 133 -8.81 2.06 0.14
C MET A 133 -10.23 1.49 0.15
N GLU A 134 -10.63 0.73 1.17
CA GLU A 134 -11.99 0.17 1.25
C GLU A 134 -13.07 1.26 1.28
N GLU A 135 -12.84 2.32 2.04
CA GLU A 135 -13.75 3.47 2.12
C GLU A 135 -13.94 4.13 0.75
N GLU A 136 -12.84 4.41 0.05
CA GLU A 136 -12.85 5.08 -1.26
C GLU A 136 -13.50 4.19 -2.34
N LEU A 137 -13.14 2.90 -2.40
CA LEU A 137 -13.75 1.97 -3.35
C LEU A 137 -15.23 1.72 -3.05
N GLY A 138 -15.58 1.62 -1.77
CA GLY A 138 -16.96 1.45 -1.32
C GLY A 138 -17.83 2.67 -1.65
N ALA A 139 -17.31 3.88 -1.44
CA ALA A 139 -18.00 5.12 -1.83
C ALA A 139 -18.28 5.14 -3.33
N ARG A 140 -17.31 4.73 -4.16
CA ARG A 140 -17.48 4.70 -5.63
C ARG A 140 -18.50 3.69 -6.10
N ARG A 141 -18.53 2.48 -5.53
CA ARG A 141 -19.58 1.48 -5.85
C ARG A 141 -20.98 2.00 -5.56
N ARG A 142 -21.17 2.74 -4.46
CA ARG A 142 -22.46 3.34 -4.11
C ARG A 142 -22.90 4.45 -5.08
N HIS A 143 -21.97 5.29 -5.54
CA HIS A 143 -22.27 6.34 -6.52
C HIS A 143 -22.51 5.77 -7.92
N GLY A 144 -21.76 4.74 -8.33
CA GLY A 144 -21.94 4.09 -9.63
C GLY A 144 -23.22 3.26 -9.77
N ALA A 145 -23.77 2.74 -8.66
CA ALA A 145 -25.04 2.01 -8.64
C ALA A 145 -26.28 2.92 -8.61
N ALA A 146 -26.11 4.23 -8.47
CA ALA A 146 -27.19 5.22 -8.41
C ALA A 146 -27.50 5.89 -9.77
N THR A 147 -26.96 5.34 -10.87
CA THR A 147 -27.14 5.82 -12.25
C THR A 147 -27.68 4.69 -13.11
#